data_AF-A0A2T4YLE8-F1
#
_entry.id   AF-A0A2T4YLE8-F1
#
_cell.length_a   1.000
_cell.length_b   1.000
_cell.length_c   1.000
_cell.angle_alpha   90.00
_cell.angle_beta   90.00
_cell.angle_gamma   90.00
#
_symmetry.space_group_name_H-M   'P 1'
#
loop_
_entity.id
_entity.type
_entity.pdbx_description
1 polymer ?
#
loop_
_entity_poly.entity_id
_entity_poly.type
_entity_poly.pdbx_seq_one_letter_code
_entity_poly.pdbx_strand_id
1 'polypeptide(L)'
;MTVICEAVGVARSNIAARTAGRPQRRRGPPPQPEGALLARIKSIIAQMPTYGYARVWAVLRREAREKGTHPARATSFWGAR
;
A
#
# COMPACT_ATOMS: atom_id res chain seq x y z
N MET A 1 35.47 -4.45 -20.18
CA MET A 1 34.52 -5.11 -19.25
C MET A 1 33.97 -6.43 -19.79
N THR A 2 34.74 -7.19 -20.60
CA THR A 2 34.29 -8.46 -21.20
C THR A 2 34.71 -9.67 -20.38
N VAL A 3 35.94 -9.64 -19.86
CA VAL A 3 36.53 -10.74 -19.06
C VAL A 3 35.67 -11.11 -17.84
N ILE A 4 35.09 -10.12 -17.17
CA ILE A 4 34.20 -10.35 -16.02
C ILE A 4 32.88 -11.02 -16.46
N CYS A 5 32.35 -10.66 -17.63
CA CYS A 5 31.12 -11.24 -18.17
C CYS A 5 31.34 -12.71 -18.56
N GLU A 6 32.48 -13.01 -19.16
CA GLU A 6 32.89 -14.37 -19.55
C GLU A 6 33.16 -15.24 -18.31
N ALA A 7 33.91 -14.72 -17.32
CA ALA A 7 34.23 -15.45 -16.10
C ALA A 7 32.99 -15.81 -15.25
N VAL A 8 31.95 -14.96 -15.31
CA VAL A 8 30.71 -15.15 -14.54
C VAL A 8 29.61 -15.83 -15.39
N GLY A 9 29.86 -16.09 -16.68
CA GLY A 9 28.89 -16.73 -17.58
C GLY A 9 27.64 -15.90 -17.85
N VAL A 10 27.76 -14.57 -17.83
CA VAL A 10 26.63 -13.64 -17.95
C VAL A 10 26.81 -12.74 -19.17
N ALA A 11 25.73 -12.53 -19.93
CA ALA A 11 25.74 -11.61 -21.06
C ALA A 11 26.12 -10.17 -20.64
N ARG A 12 26.91 -9.48 -21.46
CA ARG A 12 27.34 -8.09 -21.23
C ARG A 12 26.16 -7.13 -21.01
N SER A 13 25.04 -7.36 -21.70
CA SER A 13 23.81 -6.59 -21.56
C SER A 13 23.20 -6.68 -20.16
N ASN A 14 23.32 -7.84 -19.49
CA ASN A 14 22.79 -8.04 -18.14
C ASN A 14 23.62 -7.26 -17.11
N ILE A 15 24.96 -7.29 -17.21
CA ILE A 15 25.83 -6.47 -16.36
C ILE A 15 25.58 -4.98 -16.60
N ALA A 16 25.52 -4.56 -17.86
CA ALA A 16 25.23 -3.16 -18.21
C ALA A 16 23.88 -2.68 -17.64
N ALA A 17 22.83 -3.49 -17.73
CA ALA A 17 21.52 -3.18 -17.17
C ALA A 17 21.51 -3.10 -15.63
N ARG A 18 22.34 -3.90 -14.95
CA ARG A 18 22.47 -3.86 -13.49
C ARG A 18 23.28 -2.66 -13.02
N THR A 19 24.37 -2.32 -13.73
CA THR A 19 25.20 -1.13 -13.43
C THR A 19 24.45 0.17 -13.70
N ALA A 20 23.58 0.21 -14.72
CA ALA A 20 22.72 1.35 -15.00
C ALA A 20 21.67 1.63 -13.89
N GLY A 21 21.55 0.74 -12.91
CA GLY A 21 20.58 0.84 -11.82
C GLY A 21 19.21 0.36 -12.25
N ARG A 22 18.59 -0.51 -11.44
CA ARG A 22 17.18 -0.85 -11.64
C ARG A 22 16.36 0.40 -11.31
N PRO A 23 15.44 0.86 -12.19
CA PRO A 23 14.54 1.94 -11.80
C PRO A 23 13.83 1.50 -10.53
N GLN A 24 13.97 2.31 -9.48
CA GLN A 24 13.30 2.06 -8.21
C GLN A 24 11.82 1.90 -8.54
N ARG A 25 11.28 0.68 -8.36
CA ARG A 25 9.84 0.44 -8.47
C ARG A 25 9.20 1.50 -7.57
N ARG A 26 8.43 2.41 -8.17
CA ARG A 26 7.68 3.42 -7.42
C ARG A 26 6.88 2.67 -6.37
N ARG A 27 7.34 2.69 -5.12
CA ARG A 27 6.50 2.31 -3.99
C ARG A 27 5.29 3.25 -4.07
N GLY A 28 4.11 2.68 -3.84
CA GLY A 28 2.86 3.42 -3.95
C GLY A 28 2.87 4.71 -3.11
N PRO A 29 1.81 5.53 -3.22
CA PRO A 29 1.70 6.77 -2.48
C PRO A 29 2.10 6.58 -1.01
N PRO A 30 2.83 7.55 -0.40
CA PRO A 30 3.20 7.46 1.00
C PRO A 30 1.94 7.21 1.86
N PRO A 31 2.06 6.41 2.93
CA PRO A 31 0.92 6.13 3.80
C PRO A 31 0.33 7.45 4.27
N GLN A 32 -0.94 7.68 3.94
CA GLN A 32 -1.67 8.88 4.38
C GLN A 32 -1.66 8.93 5.92
N PRO A 33 -1.78 10.11 6.55
CA PRO A 33 -1.87 10.19 8.00
C PRO A 33 -3.13 9.45 8.50
N GLU A 34 -2.98 8.17 8.83
CA GLU A 34 -4.06 7.25 9.20
C GLU A 34 -4.67 7.57 10.57
N GLY A 35 -4.12 8.53 11.32
CA GLY A 35 -4.57 8.86 12.68
C GLY A 35 -6.06 9.23 12.77
N ALA A 36 -6.55 10.04 11.83
CA ALA A 36 -7.97 10.43 11.81
C ALA A 36 -8.89 9.25 11.45
N LEU A 37 -8.46 8.39 10.52
CA LEU A 37 -9.19 7.19 10.12
C LEU A 37 -9.24 6.17 11.26
N LEU A 38 -8.11 5.96 11.94
CA LEU A 38 -7.96 5.11 13.12
C LEU A 38 -8.87 5.57 14.27
N ALA A 39 -8.86 6.86 14.59
CA ALA A 39 -9.73 7.43 15.61
C ALA A 39 -11.21 7.19 15.25
N ARG A 40 -11.57 7.32 13.98
CA ARG A 40 -12.93 7.06 13.49
C ARG A 40 -13.33 5.60 13.62
N ILE A 41 -12.45 4.66 13.22
CA ILE A 41 -12.68 3.22 13.37
C ILE A 41 -12.90 2.87 14.85
N LYS A 42 -12.06 3.39 15.75
CA LYS A 42 -12.19 3.19 17.20
C LYS A 42 -13.53 3.71 17.73
N SER A 43 -13.99 4.87 17.25
CA SER A 43 -15.30 5.43 17.63
C SER A 43 -16.46 4.52 17.19
N ILE A 44 -16.43 3.98 15.97
CA ILE A 44 -17.47 3.06 15.46
C ILE A 44 -17.49 1.75 16.28
N ILE A 45 -16.32 1.18 16.57
CA ILE A 45 -16.21 -0.04 17.36
C ILE A 45 -16.69 0.20 18.80
N ALA A 46 -16.37 1.35 19.39
CA ALA A 46 -16.84 1.70 20.72
C ALA A 46 -18.37 1.81 20.81
N GLN A 47 -19.03 2.28 19.74
CA GLN A 47 -20.49 2.35 19.68
C GLN A 47 -21.16 1.01 19.36
N MET A 48 -20.51 0.14 18.58
CA MET A 48 -21.02 -1.18 18.21
C MET A 48 -19.92 -2.26 18.28
N PRO A 49 -19.65 -2.81 19.48
CA PRO A 49 -18.56 -3.78 19.67
C PRO A 49 -18.82 -5.11 18.95
N THR A 50 -20.07 -5.43 18.62
CA THR A 50 -20.45 -6.65 17.87
C THR A 50 -20.22 -6.52 16.36
N TYR A 51 -19.81 -5.35 15.86
CA TYR A 51 -19.66 -5.13 14.42
C TYR A 51 -18.30 -5.63 13.92
N GLY A 52 -18.35 -6.65 13.07
CA GLY A 52 -17.19 -7.11 12.31
C GLY A 52 -16.75 -6.11 11.24
N TYR A 53 -15.55 -6.34 10.71
CA TYR A 53 -14.86 -5.53 9.71
C TYR A 53 -15.77 -5.02 8.55
N ALA A 54 -16.57 -5.91 7.96
CA ALA A 54 -17.41 -5.56 6.81
C ALA A 54 -18.44 -4.46 7.14
N ARG A 55 -19.03 -4.48 8.34
CA ARG A 55 -19.99 -3.46 8.76
C ARG A 55 -19.30 -2.14 9.09
N VAL A 56 -18.16 -2.18 9.79
CA VAL A 56 -17.36 -0.97 10.05
C VAL A 56 -17.01 -0.27 8.73
N TRP A 57 -16.61 -1.04 7.72
CA TRP A 57 -16.34 -0.50 6.37
C TRP A 57 -17.58 -0.02 5.61
N ALA A 58 -18.74 -0.61 5.83
CA ALA A 58 -19.98 -0.11 5.24
C ALA A 58 -20.33 1.28 5.80
N VAL A 59 -20.20 1.46 7.12
CA VAL A 59 -20.41 2.75 7.78
C VAL A 59 -19.43 3.80 7.26
N LEU A 60 -18.12 3.49 7.24
CA LEU A 60 -17.11 4.42 6.72
C LEU A 60 -17.36 4.84 5.27
N ARG A 61 -17.82 3.93 4.42
CA ARG A 61 -18.14 4.25 3.02
C ARG A 61 -19.40 5.10 2.88
N ARG A 62 -20.41 4.86 3.71
CA ARG A 62 -21.61 5.69 3.75
C ARG A 62 -21.25 7.12 4.17
N GLU A 63 -20.48 7.28 5.25
CA GLU A 63 -20.02 8.59 5.72
C GLU A 63 -19.14 9.30 4.67
N ALA A 64 -18.26 8.58 3.99
CA ALA A 64 -17.40 9.14 2.94
C ALA A 64 -18.23 9.67 1.74
N ARG A 65 -19.28 8.92 1.34
CA ARG A 65 -20.23 9.35 0.30
C ARG A 65 -21.00 10.61 0.73
N GLU A 66 -21.48 10.65 1.96
CA GLU A 66 -22.19 11.81 2.52
C GLU A 66 -21.28 13.06 2.57
N LYS A 67 -19.98 12.87 2.85
CA LYS A 67 -18.98 13.95 2.87
C LYS A 67 -18.37 14.26 1.51
N GLY A 68 -18.80 13.61 0.43
CA GLY A 68 -18.22 13.76 -0.91
C GLY A 68 -16.72 13.42 -0.99
N THR A 69 -16.20 12.71 0.01
CA THR A 69 -14.77 12.37 0.11
C THR A 69 -14.56 10.96 -0.45
N HIS A 70 -13.50 10.75 -1.23
CA HIS A 70 -13.21 9.42 -1.76
C HIS A 70 -12.91 8.47 -0.58
N PRO A 71 -13.61 7.32 -0.45
CA PRO A 71 -13.35 6.40 0.65
C PRO A 71 -11.91 5.91 0.56
N ALA A 72 -11.23 5.90 1.71
CA ALA A 72 -9.90 5.31 1.84
C ALA A 72 -9.95 3.84 1.38
N ARG A 73 -8.91 3.39 0.69
CA ARG A 73 -8.85 2.01 0.16
C ARG A 73 -8.84 1.03 1.33
N ALA A 74 -9.76 0.06 1.31
CA ALA A 74 -9.94 -0.85 2.45
C ALA A 74 -8.70 -1.70 2.80
N THR A 75 -7.83 -1.93 1.83
CA THR A 75 -6.65 -2.79 1.93
C THR A 75 -5.37 -2.08 2.37
N SER A 76 -5.38 -0.75 2.59
CA SER A 76 -4.15 -0.05 3.05
C SER A 76 -3.91 -0.17 4.55
N PHE A 77 -4.98 -0.30 5.35
CA PHE A 77 -4.91 -0.24 6.81
C PHE A 77 -4.76 -1.62 7.49
N TRP A 78 -5.38 -2.67 6.91
CA TRP A 78 -5.21 -4.05 7.35
C TRP A 78 -4.39 -4.76 6.29
N GLY A 79 -3.07 -4.68 6.45
CA GLY A 79 -2.10 -5.22 5.50
C GLY A 79 -2.49 -6.62 5.02
N ALA A 80 -2.43 -6.79 3.69
CA ALA A 80 -2.44 -8.10 3.05
C ALA A 80 -1.46 -9.00 3.79
N ARG A 81 -2.00 -10.07 4.39
CA ARG A 81 -1.21 -11.18 4.89
C ARG A 81 -0.56 -11.90 3.70
#